data_AF-A0A9W7FW79-F1
#
_entry.id   AF-A0A9W7FW79-F1
#
_cell.length_a   1.000
_cell.length_b   1.000
_cell.length_c   1.000
_cell.angle_alpha   90.00
_cell.angle_beta   90.00
_cell.angle_gamma   90.00
#
_symmetry.space_group_name_H-M   'P 1'
#
loop_
_entity.id
_entity.type
_entity.pdbx_description
1 polymer ?
#
loop_
_entity_poly.entity_id
_entity_poly.type
_entity_poly.pdbx_seq_one_letter_code
_entity_poly.pdbx_strand_id
1 'polypeptide(L)'
;MVYESPVKRKANEMGAPTRSSDIADDMEIENAKAGAAVVTSKPAAAATPQNAVVFSPQLLRVYYQRLFPFQMMYDWLSYGNDWEKGSEIGNERDFFGKREWSFTIQPTPQDEIYIRYQSFKDCAEFTAAVQKRQPNKIDIGAVFTHPPKDHNTIKSDVFHTKERELVFDIDLTDYDGVRTCCSGANICRKCWKYMNMAVKVMDEGLSKDFGFKNMVWFYSGRRGVHCWVCDESARELSNDARSAVATYFELPLENENKSMDLSSNLHPMLVRAFRVLEPQFIADIIGDNGMGILTNQKSWVKLLKTLPEGFRTSTGIAAELDREWSKPTCTKSPTQKWAQLKQKINQATKKQQGKSAANTDSKTSESAEMWIYETVYRHTYPRLDINVSKMQNHLLKSPFCIHPKTGRVCIPLNTKEIDSFDPFAVPTLPQIVAELDEYEKTHGKAAAAKVPDWQKTSMKSSVQYFLKTFLNPMKTEIRKKRQDMKDREAAVMGDF
;
A
#
# COMPACT_ATOMS: atom_id res chain seq x y z
N MET A 1 -29.86 4.73 34.69
CA MET A 1 -31.03 5.35 34.04
C MET A 1 -30.60 6.64 33.38
N VAL A 2 -30.33 6.58 32.08
CA VAL A 2 -30.36 7.72 31.15
C VAL A 2 -30.94 7.13 29.87
N TYR A 3 -32.04 7.72 29.39
CA TYR A 3 -32.80 7.28 28.22
C TYR A 3 -32.01 7.59 26.94
N GLU A 4 -31.79 6.60 26.08
CA GLU A 4 -31.45 6.83 24.67
C GLU A 4 -32.62 6.37 23.79
N SER A 5 -33.11 7.32 22.99
CA SER A 5 -34.16 7.14 22.00
C SER A 5 -33.52 6.93 20.61
N PRO A 6 -34.07 6.07 19.74
CA PRO A 6 -33.45 5.73 18.46
C PRO A 6 -33.73 6.79 17.39
N VAL A 7 -32.67 7.40 16.86
CA VAL A 7 -32.75 8.35 15.74
C VAL A 7 -32.99 7.60 14.42
N LYS A 8 -34.24 7.67 13.92
CA LYS A 8 -34.60 7.35 12.54
C LYS A 8 -34.08 8.46 11.61
N ARG A 9 -33.28 8.10 10.59
CA ARG A 9 -32.93 9.04 9.50
C ARG A 9 -34.12 9.21 8.56
N LYS A 10 -34.65 10.44 8.49
CA LYS A 10 -35.59 10.89 7.46
C LYS A 10 -34.85 11.16 6.16
N ALA A 11 -35.42 10.71 5.05
CA ALA A 11 -35.09 11.14 3.70
C ALA A 11 -35.45 12.62 3.55
N ASN A 12 -34.55 13.41 2.94
CA ASN A 12 -34.77 14.82 2.66
C ASN A 12 -35.19 14.95 1.19
N GLU A 13 -36.38 15.47 0.98
CA GLU A 13 -36.91 15.93 -0.30
C GLU A 13 -36.16 17.18 -0.76
N MET A 14 -35.79 17.24 -2.04
CA MET A 14 -35.56 18.52 -2.73
C MET A 14 -35.95 18.40 -4.20
N GLY A 15 -37.01 19.13 -4.56
CA GLY A 15 -37.05 20.03 -5.72
C GLY A 15 -37.04 19.44 -7.12
N ALA A 16 -38.23 19.31 -7.72
CA ALA A 16 -38.42 19.26 -9.17
C ALA A 16 -38.10 20.62 -9.82
N PRO A 17 -37.80 20.62 -11.13
CA PRO A 17 -38.53 21.51 -12.03
C PRO A 17 -39.06 20.80 -13.29
N THR A 18 -40.15 21.38 -13.79
CA THR A 18 -41.02 20.97 -14.89
C THR A 18 -40.57 21.48 -16.27
N ARG A 19 -40.80 20.68 -17.32
CA ARG A 19 -41.30 21.02 -18.70
C ARG A 19 -41.16 19.77 -19.59
N SER A 20 -42.24 19.12 -20.02
CA SER A 20 -42.94 19.28 -21.33
C SER A 20 -41.96 19.25 -22.52
N SER A 21 -42.12 18.48 -23.60
CA SER A 21 -43.29 17.88 -24.24
C SER A 21 -42.81 17.03 -25.41
N ASP A 22 -43.49 15.91 -25.63
CA ASP A 22 -43.98 15.35 -26.89
C ASP A 22 -43.05 14.98 -28.07
N ILE A 23 -43.53 13.89 -28.70
CA ILE A 23 -43.58 13.50 -30.11
C ILE A 23 -42.74 12.27 -30.49
N ALA A 24 -43.48 11.34 -31.08
CA ALA A 24 -43.22 9.96 -31.40
C ALA A 24 -42.64 9.74 -32.81
N ASP A 25 -42.37 8.46 -33.07
CA ASP A 25 -42.40 7.74 -34.35
C ASP A 25 -41.35 8.11 -35.42
N ASP A 26 -40.53 7.11 -35.80
CA ASP A 26 -40.90 6.31 -36.96
C ASP A 26 -40.04 5.03 -37.12
N MET A 27 -40.75 3.97 -37.50
CA MET A 27 -40.26 2.68 -37.97
C MET A 27 -39.67 2.80 -39.37
N GLU A 28 -38.63 2.03 -39.69
CA GLU A 28 -38.51 1.45 -41.03
C GLU A 28 -37.68 0.14 -40.98
N ILE A 29 -38.31 -0.93 -41.47
CA ILE A 29 -37.73 -2.24 -41.77
C ILE A 29 -37.73 -2.33 -43.31
N GLU A 30 -36.60 -2.67 -43.93
CA GLU A 30 -36.48 -3.83 -44.84
C GLU A 30 -35.18 -3.87 -45.68
N ASN A 31 -34.60 -5.08 -45.69
CA ASN A 31 -33.99 -5.82 -46.80
C ASN A 31 -32.92 -5.17 -47.71
N ALA A 32 -31.73 -5.79 -47.78
CA ALA A 32 -31.30 -6.52 -48.99
C ALA A 32 -29.92 -7.21 -48.87
N LYS A 33 -29.94 -8.50 -49.22
CA LYS A 33 -29.05 -9.26 -50.13
C LYS A 33 -27.55 -9.45 -49.81
N ALA A 34 -27.21 -10.74 -49.90
CA ALA A 34 -25.89 -11.32 -50.00
C ALA A 34 -25.09 -10.82 -51.21
N GLY A 35 -23.81 -10.56 -50.98
CA GLY A 35 -22.78 -10.36 -51.99
C GLY A 35 -21.44 -10.86 -51.45
N ALA A 36 -20.83 -11.81 -52.15
CA ALA A 36 -19.57 -12.46 -51.79
C ALA A 36 -18.37 -11.49 -51.85
N ALA A 37 -17.48 -11.53 -50.85
CA ALA A 37 -16.17 -10.87 -50.91
C ALA A 37 -15.09 -11.60 -50.08
N VAL A 38 -14.20 -12.26 -50.81
CA VAL A 38 -12.74 -12.37 -50.64
C VAL A 38 -12.18 -12.48 -49.21
N VAL A 39 -11.70 -13.69 -48.89
CA VAL A 39 -10.85 -14.02 -47.74
C VAL A 39 -9.47 -13.36 -47.91
N THR A 40 -9.14 -12.42 -47.04
CA THR A 40 -7.75 -12.05 -46.76
C THR A 40 -7.52 -12.16 -45.26
N SER A 41 -6.67 -13.13 -44.86
CA SER A 41 -6.33 -13.41 -43.48
C SER A 41 -5.35 -12.37 -42.93
N LYS A 42 -5.82 -11.55 -41.98
CA LYS A 42 -4.94 -10.85 -41.02
C LYS A 42 -4.88 -11.66 -39.73
N PRO A 43 -3.72 -11.74 -39.04
CA PRO A 43 -3.60 -12.50 -37.81
C PRO A 43 -4.46 -11.84 -36.73
N ALA A 44 -5.39 -12.62 -36.18
CA ALA A 44 -6.25 -12.20 -35.09
C ALA A 44 -5.40 -11.85 -33.87
N ALA A 45 -5.51 -10.61 -33.40
CA ALA A 45 -5.15 -10.26 -32.04
C ALA A 45 -5.98 -11.15 -31.10
N ALA A 46 -5.30 -11.92 -30.25
CA ALA A 46 -5.95 -12.76 -29.26
C ALA A 46 -6.82 -11.88 -28.35
N ALA A 47 -8.14 -12.03 -28.47
CA ALA A 47 -9.09 -11.46 -27.54
C ALA A 47 -8.92 -12.16 -26.19
N THR A 48 -8.53 -11.42 -25.16
CA THR A 48 -8.48 -11.90 -23.77
C THR A 48 -9.89 -12.31 -23.31
N PRO A 49 -10.11 -13.50 -22.73
CA PRO A 49 -11.44 -13.90 -22.27
C PRO A 49 -11.90 -12.98 -21.13
N GLN A 50 -12.97 -12.21 -21.36
CA GLN A 50 -13.50 -11.24 -20.40
C GLN A 50 -14.29 -11.85 -19.21
N ASN A 51 -14.32 -13.18 -19.06
CA ASN A 51 -15.06 -13.87 -17.99
C ASN A 51 -14.26 -15.02 -17.34
N ALA A 52 -12.96 -14.83 -17.08
CA ALA A 52 -12.25 -15.76 -16.22
C ALA A 52 -12.71 -15.56 -14.76
N VAL A 53 -13.25 -16.61 -14.12
CA VAL A 53 -13.62 -16.58 -12.70
C VAL A 53 -12.36 -16.33 -11.87
N VAL A 54 -12.19 -15.11 -11.35
CA VAL A 54 -11.03 -14.74 -10.53
C VAL A 54 -11.20 -15.09 -9.05
N PHE A 55 -12.44 -15.31 -8.61
CA PHE A 55 -12.79 -15.60 -7.21
C PHE A 55 -14.10 -16.40 -7.15
N SER A 56 -14.14 -17.47 -6.36
CA SER A 56 -15.39 -18.19 -6.07
C SER A 56 -15.38 -18.76 -4.65
N PRO A 57 -16.56 -18.96 -4.03
CA PRO A 57 -16.65 -19.60 -2.70
C PRO A 57 -16.02 -20.99 -2.65
N GLN A 58 -16.10 -21.76 -3.74
CA GLN A 58 -15.52 -23.10 -3.83
C GLN A 58 -13.99 -23.06 -3.81
N LEU A 59 -13.39 -22.17 -4.60
CA LEU A 59 -11.94 -22.01 -4.62
C LEU A 59 -11.44 -21.45 -3.27
N LEU A 60 -12.16 -20.49 -2.69
CA LEU A 60 -11.83 -19.91 -1.39
C LEU A 60 -11.85 -20.97 -0.28
N ARG A 61 -12.81 -21.91 -0.33
CA ARG A 61 -12.86 -23.04 0.60
C ARG A 61 -11.61 -23.90 0.51
N VAL A 62 -11.16 -24.25 -0.69
CA VAL A 62 -9.91 -25.01 -0.88
C VAL A 62 -8.72 -24.22 -0.32
N TYR A 63 -8.67 -22.91 -0.60
CA TYR A 63 -7.61 -22.05 -0.10
C TYR A 63 -7.52 -22.03 1.43
N TYR A 64 -8.64 -21.82 2.13
CA TYR A 64 -8.67 -21.85 3.59
C TYR A 64 -8.51 -23.26 4.18
N GLN A 65 -8.70 -24.32 3.42
CA GLN A 65 -8.46 -25.69 3.90
C GLN A 65 -6.98 -26.09 3.78
N ARG A 66 -6.28 -25.58 2.77
CA ARG A 66 -5.00 -26.14 2.33
C ARG A 66 -3.83 -25.17 2.29
N LEU A 67 -4.09 -23.90 1.95
CA LEU A 67 -3.04 -22.94 1.56
C LEU A 67 -2.88 -21.75 2.50
N PHE A 68 -3.96 -21.28 3.12
CA PHE A 68 -3.85 -20.17 4.06
C PHE A 68 -2.94 -20.57 5.24
N PRO A 69 -1.88 -19.81 5.55
CA PRO A 69 -0.82 -20.27 6.44
C PRO A 69 -1.16 -20.04 7.93
N PHE A 70 -2.21 -20.69 8.45
CA PHE A 70 -2.71 -20.47 9.82
C PHE A 70 -1.64 -20.54 10.90
N GLN A 71 -0.80 -21.57 10.88
CA GLN A 71 0.27 -21.72 11.87
C GLN A 71 1.28 -20.57 11.78
N MET A 72 1.60 -20.08 10.58
CA MET A 72 2.54 -18.97 10.42
C MET A 72 1.93 -17.66 10.92
N MET A 73 0.63 -17.45 10.67
CA MET A 73 -0.11 -16.29 11.19
C MET A 73 -0.20 -16.32 12.72
N TYR A 74 -0.48 -17.50 13.31
CA TYR A 74 -0.49 -17.69 14.76
C TYR A 74 0.89 -17.47 15.37
N ASP A 75 1.94 -18.08 14.80
CA ASP A 75 3.32 -17.91 15.25
C ASP A 75 3.78 -16.45 15.22
N TRP A 76 3.34 -15.69 14.20
CA TRP A 76 3.62 -14.26 14.12
C TRP A 76 2.84 -13.48 15.18
N LEU A 77 1.52 -13.60 15.20
CA LEU A 77 0.64 -12.70 15.93
C LEU A 77 0.47 -13.04 17.42
N SER A 78 0.94 -14.22 17.84
CA SER A 78 1.10 -14.57 19.26
C SER A 78 2.38 -14.00 19.86
N TYR A 79 3.37 -13.65 19.04
CA TYR A 79 4.72 -13.23 19.49
C TYR A 79 5.34 -14.22 20.49
N GLY A 80 4.99 -15.51 20.36
CA GLY A 80 5.42 -16.58 21.24
C GLY A 80 4.84 -16.55 22.65
N ASN A 81 3.92 -15.64 22.99
CA ASN A 81 3.35 -15.53 24.33
C ASN A 81 2.65 -16.83 24.77
N ASP A 82 1.75 -17.38 23.96
CA ASP A 82 0.87 -18.50 24.33
C ASP A 82 1.50 -19.92 24.33
N TRP A 83 2.77 -20.06 24.69
CA TRP A 83 3.46 -21.35 24.64
C TRP A 83 3.23 -22.22 25.90
N GLU A 84 3.19 -23.55 25.72
CA GLU A 84 2.53 -24.52 26.62
C GLU A 84 3.09 -24.65 28.05
N LYS A 85 4.33 -24.25 28.36
CA LYS A 85 4.80 -24.27 29.76
C LYS A 85 4.50 -22.92 30.41
N GLY A 86 3.28 -22.81 30.93
CA GLY A 86 2.84 -21.64 31.68
C GLY A 86 3.74 -21.35 32.89
N SER A 87 3.93 -20.05 33.14
CA SER A 87 4.73 -19.42 34.22
C SER A 87 6.20 -19.08 33.91
N GLU A 88 6.62 -19.06 32.65
CA GLU A 88 7.92 -18.46 32.32
C GLU A 88 7.84 -16.93 32.16
N ILE A 89 8.92 -16.26 32.53
CA ILE A 89 9.10 -14.81 32.46
C ILE A 89 8.84 -14.32 31.02
N GLY A 90 8.00 -13.29 30.88
CA GLY A 90 7.65 -12.73 29.57
C GLY A 90 6.67 -13.57 28.74
N ASN A 91 5.91 -14.47 29.37
CA ASN A 91 4.75 -15.15 28.78
C ASN A 91 3.45 -14.47 29.25
N GLU A 92 2.75 -13.78 28.35
CA GLU A 92 1.37 -13.38 28.59
C GLU A 92 0.39 -14.46 28.14
N ARG A 93 -0.34 -15.06 29.08
CA ARG A 93 -1.38 -16.04 28.75
C ARG A 93 -2.53 -15.41 27.97
N ASP A 94 -3.06 -16.20 27.03
CA ASP A 94 -4.21 -15.90 26.19
C ASP A 94 -4.00 -14.63 25.33
N PHE A 95 -2.75 -14.31 24.99
CA PHE A 95 -2.37 -13.14 24.21
C PHE A 95 -3.05 -13.17 22.83
N PHE A 96 -2.98 -14.29 22.12
CA PHE A 96 -3.67 -14.47 20.84
C PHE A 96 -5.20 -14.37 21.00
N GLY A 97 -5.74 -14.86 22.12
CA GLY A 97 -7.16 -14.74 22.51
C GLY A 97 -7.67 -13.32 22.66
N LYS A 98 -6.77 -12.37 22.92
CA LYS A 98 -7.06 -10.94 23.07
C LYS A 98 -6.90 -10.13 21.77
N ARG A 99 -6.45 -10.76 20.68
CA ARG A 99 -6.32 -10.12 19.36
C ARG A 99 -7.69 -9.93 18.72
N GLU A 100 -7.99 -8.72 18.26
CA GLU A 100 -9.15 -8.46 17.42
C GLU A 100 -8.91 -8.93 15.98
N TRP A 101 -9.93 -9.60 15.45
CA TRP A 101 -10.09 -9.92 14.06
C TRP A 101 -11.42 -9.37 13.56
N SER A 102 -11.44 -8.99 12.29
CA SER A 102 -12.67 -8.72 11.57
C SER A 102 -12.81 -9.61 10.36
N PHE A 103 -14.03 -10.08 10.12
CA PHE A 103 -14.40 -10.87 8.95
C PHE A 103 -15.46 -10.13 8.15
N THR A 104 -15.21 -10.00 6.86
CA THR A 104 -16.27 -9.69 5.89
C THR A 104 -16.69 -10.98 5.21
N ILE A 105 -17.92 -11.42 5.46
CA ILE A 105 -18.51 -12.60 4.84
C ILE A 105 -19.55 -12.17 3.81
N GLN A 106 -19.77 -13.01 2.80
CA GLN A 106 -20.78 -12.78 1.76
C GLN A 106 -21.71 -13.99 1.67
N PRO A 107 -22.77 -14.08 2.50
CA PRO A 107 -23.67 -15.23 2.53
C PRO A 107 -24.46 -15.39 1.23
N THR A 108 -24.84 -14.27 0.61
CA THR A 108 -25.48 -14.20 -0.70
C THR A 108 -24.68 -13.22 -1.58
N PRO A 109 -24.75 -13.31 -2.92
CA PRO A 109 -24.04 -12.36 -3.78
C PRO A 109 -24.40 -10.88 -3.54
N GLN A 110 -25.55 -10.59 -2.93
CA GLN A 110 -26.05 -9.25 -2.65
C GLN A 110 -25.77 -8.77 -1.22
N ASP A 111 -25.48 -9.67 -0.28
CA ASP A 111 -25.31 -9.34 1.13
C ASP A 111 -23.83 -9.45 1.55
N GLU A 112 -23.22 -8.32 1.90
CA GLU A 112 -21.91 -8.27 2.56
C GLU A 112 -22.11 -7.97 4.06
N ILE A 113 -21.67 -8.89 4.92
CA ILE A 113 -21.75 -8.73 6.38
C ILE A 113 -20.34 -8.50 6.93
N TYR A 114 -20.15 -7.35 7.57
CA TYR A 114 -18.93 -6.98 8.26
C TYR A 114 -19.04 -7.28 9.76
N ILE A 115 -18.16 -8.11 10.29
CA ILE A 115 -18.19 -8.59 11.66
C ILE A 115 -16.89 -8.18 12.36
N ARG A 116 -16.97 -7.34 13.40
CA ARG A 116 -15.83 -6.93 14.23
C ARG A 116 -15.73 -7.72 15.53
N TYR A 117 -14.69 -7.43 16.30
CA TYR A 117 -14.49 -7.96 17.65
C TYR A 117 -14.54 -9.49 17.68
N GLN A 118 -14.06 -10.15 16.63
CA GLN A 118 -13.82 -11.58 16.68
C GLN A 118 -12.49 -11.82 17.38
N SER A 119 -12.39 -12.89 18.16
CA SER A 119 -11.11 -13.34 18.73
C SER A 119 -11.11 -14.84 18.96
N PHE A 120 -9.92 -15.43 18.94
CA PHE A 120 -9.73 -16.88 18.94
C PHE A 120 -8.63 -17.24 19.91
N LYS A 121 -8.85 -18.25 20.74
CA LYS A 121 -7.91 -18.68 21.79
C LYS A 121 -6.58 -19.14 21.19
N ASP A 122 -6.64 -19.93 20.13
CA ASP A 122 -5.48 -20.59 19.55
C ASP A 122 -5.60 -20.75 18.02
N CYS A 123 -4.56 -21.32 17.41
CA CYS A 123 -4.52 -21.59 15.97
C CYS A 123 -5.67 -22.50 15.52
N ALA A 124 -6.10 -23.46 16.35
CA ALA A 124 -7.15 -24.41 15.98
C ALA A 124 -8.53 -23.73 15.95
N GLU A 125 -8.86 -22.92 16.95
CA GLU A 125 -10.10 -22.14 16.98
C GLU A 125 -10.14 -21.14 15.80
N PHE A 126 -9.03 -20.46 15.53
CA PHE A 126 -8.93 -19.54 14.38
C PHE A 126 -9.13 -20.27 13.04
N THR A 127 -8.46 -21.41 12.85
CA THR A 127 -8.60 -22.24 11.64
C THR A 127 -10.04 -22.69 11.44
N ALA A 128 -10.67 -23.23 12.49
CA ALA A 128 -12.05 -23.70 12.44
C ALA A 128 -13.02 -22.55 12.13
N ALA A 129 -12.82 -21.36 12.72
CA ALA A 129 -13.68 -20.21 12.48
C ALA A 129 -13.57 -19.69 11.04
N VAL A 130 -12.36 -19.55 10.49
CA VAL A 130 -12.16 -19.12 9.10
C VAL A 130 -12.72 -20.14 8.12
N GLN A 131 -12.45 -21.44 8.33
CA GLN A 131 -12.98 -22.50 7.46
C GLN A 131 -14.51 -22.61 7.53
N LYS A 132 -15.12 -22.36 8.69
CA LYS A 132 -16.58 -22.35 8.83
C LYS A 132 -17.22 -21.13 8.18
N ARG A 133 -16.68 -19.94 8.44
CA ARG A 133 -17.30 -18.66 8.02
C ARG A 133 -16.97 -18.25 6.58
N GLN A 134 -15.87 -18.75 6.02
CA GLN A 134 -15.43 -18.46 4.64
C GLN A 134 -15.39 -16.95 4.34
N PRO A 135 -14.64 -16.15 5.10
CA PRO A 135 -14.61 -14.70 4.91
C PRO A 135 -13.95 -14.31 3.58
N ASN A 136 -14.56 -13.36 2.86
CA ASN A 136 -13.98 -12.74 1.67
C ASN A 136 -12.86 -11.76 2.01
N LYS A 137 -12.89 -11.18 3.23
CA LYS A 137 -11.84 -10.30 3.76
C LYS A 137 -11.61 -10.64 5.22
N ILE A 138 -10.35 -10.66 5.62
CA ILE A 138 -9.92 -10.78 7.02
C ILE A 138 -9.07 -9.55 7.31
N ASP A 139 -9.40 -8.84 8.38
CA ASP A 139 -8.62 -7.72 8.89
C ASP A 139 -8.13 -8.03 10.31
N ILE A 140 -6.93 -7.55 10.64
CA ILE A 140 -6.25 -7.74 11.92
C ILE A 140 -6.27 -6.42 12.69
N GLY A 141 -6.63 -6.49 13.97
CA GLY A 141 -6.69 -5.36 14.89
C GLY A 141 -5.68 -5.44 16.03
N ALA A 142 -5.94 -4.67 17.07
CA ALA A 142 -5.12 -4.62 18.28
C ALA A 142 -5.26 -5.90 19.14
N VAL A 143 -4.28 -6.10 20.01
CA VAL A 143 -4.44 -6.87 21.24
C VAL A 143 -5.11 -5.99 22.28
N PHE A 144 -6.22 -6.47 22.84
CA PHE A 144 -6.96 -5.78 23.89
C PHE A 144 -6.57 -6.30 25.28
N THR A 145 -7.05 -5.64 26.32
CA THR A 145 -6.93 -6.14 27.71
C THR A 145 -7.68 -7.46 27.95
N HIS A 146 -8.74 -7.71 27.18
CA HIS A 146 -9.62 -8.88 27.29
C HIS A 146 -9.99 -9.39 25.90
N PRO A 147 -10.50 -10.63 25.76
CA PRO A 147 -10.97 -11.14 24.48
C PRO A 147 -12.02 -10.23 23.81
N PRO A 148 -11.77 -9.71 22.60
CA PRO A 148 -12.71 -8.84 21.89
C PRO A 148 -14.12 -9.42 21.73
N LYS A 149 -14.27 -10.74 21.58
CA LYS A 149 -15.58 -11.38 21.45
C LYS A 149 -16.51 -11.15 22.65
N ASP A 150 -15.95 -10.82 23.81
CA ASP A 150 -16.65 -10.60 25.06
C ASP A 150 -16.87 -9.10 25.37
N HIS A 151 -16.52 -8.17 24.47
CA HIS A 151 -16.56 -6.72 24.72
C HIS A 151 -17.90 -6.19 25.26
N ASN A 152 -19.03 -6.82 24.90
CA ASN A 152 -20.36 -6.39 25.36
C ASN A 152 -20.63 -6.69 26.84
N THR A 153 -19.91 -7.63 27.45
CA THR A 153 -20.07 -8.01 28.87
C THR A 153 -19.03 -7.34 29.77
N ILE A 154 -18.05 -6.66 29.17
CA ILE A 154 -16.93 -6.02 29.86
C ILE A 154 -17.20 -4.52 29.96
N LYS A 155 -16.89 -3.92 31.11
CA LYS A 155 -17.04 -2.48 31.29
C LYS A 155 -16.07 -1.73 30.39
N SER A 156 -16.52 -0.60 29.83
CA SER A 156 -15.77 0.18 28.84
C SER A 156 -14.48 0.81 29.37
N ASP A 157 -14.39 1.06 30.68
CA ASP A 157 -13.20 1.61 31.35
C ASP A 157 -12.03 0.63 31.39
N VAL A 158 -12.32 -0.68 31.42
CA VAL A 158 -11.29 -1.73 31.48
C VAL A 158 -11.04 -2.42 30.13
N PHE A 159 -11.91 -2.23 29.13
CA PHE A 159 -11.75 -2.76 27.77
C PHE A 159 -11.08 -1.73 26.84
N HIS A 160 -9.76 -1.84 26.67
CA HIS A 160 -8.99 -0.95 25.81
C HIS A 160 -7.86 -1.70 25.08
N THR A 161 -7.30 -1.06 24.05
CA THR A 161 -6.17 -1.60 23.28
C THR A 161 -4.88 -1.53 24.09
N LYS A 162 -4.10 -2.61 24.08
CA LYS A 162 -2.80 -2.72 24.76
C LYS A 162 -1.66 -2.61 23.77
N GLU A 163 -1.67 -3.44 22.74
CA GLU A 163 -0.61 -3.53 21.75
C GLU A 163 -1.18 -3.61 20.34
N ARG A 164 -0.44 -3.06 19.37
CA ARG A 164 -0.66 -3.33 17.96
C ARG A 164 0.55 -2.95 17.12
N GLU A 165 0.87 -3.76 16.14
CA GLU A 165 1.84 -3.45 15.09
C GLU A 165 1.62 -2.02 14.56
N LEU A 166 2.70 -1.26 14.39
CA LEU A 166 2.61 0.02 13.69
C LEU A 166 2.49 -0.29 12.20
N VAL A 167 1.42 0.20 11.58
CA VAL A 167 1.08 -0.15 10.20
C VAL A 167 1.00 1.06 9.31
N PHE A 168 1.35 0.88 8.04
CA PHE A 168 1.24 1.92 7.01
C PHE A 168 0.54 1.35 5.79
N ASP A 169 -0.38 2.11 5.22
CA ASP A 169 -1.09 1.78 3.97
C ASP A 169 -0.82 2.87 2.93
N ILE A 170 -0.51 2.42 1.71
CA ILE A 170 -0.18 3.25 0.56
C ILE A 170 -0.97 2.70 -0.61
N ASP A 171 -1.97 3.44 -1.07
CA ASP A 171 -2.79 3.10 -2.23
C ASP A 171 -2.47 4.01 -3.43
N LEU A 172 -2.40 3.43 -4.61
CA LEU A 172 -2.20 4.18 -5.86
C LEU A 172 -3.29 5.21 -6.17
N THR A 173 -4.49 5.16 -5.56
CA THR A 173 -5.49 6.22 -5.71
C THR A 173 -5.00 7.56 -5.24
N ASP A 174 -4.19 7.59 -4.19
CA ASP A 174 -3.71 8.85 -3.63
C ASP A 174 -2.78 9.56 -4.59
N TYR A 175 -2.27 8.86 -5.61
CA TYR A 175 -1.44 9.40 -6.69
C TYR A 175 -2.24 9.82 -7.94
N ASP A 176 -3.58 9.75 -7.94
CA ASP A 176 -4.42 10.14 -9.10
C ASP A 176 -4.16 11.58 -9.57
N GLY A 177 -3.75 12.49 -8.68
CA GLY A 177 -3.37 13.84 -9.05
C GLY A 177 -2.09 13.94 -9.89
N VAL A 178 -1.22 12.92 -9.86
CA VAL A 178 0.12 12.97 -10.48
C VAL A 178 0.42 11.85 -11.47
N ARG A 179 -0.38 10.78 -11.48
CA ARG A 179 -0.26 9.70 -12.48
C ARG A 179 -1.19 9.96 -13.66
N THR A 180 -0.69 9.73 -14.87
CA THR A 180 -1.45 10.01 -16.12
C THR A 180 -1.85 8.74 -16.88
N CYS A 181 -1.26 7.59 -16.55
CA CYS A 181 -1.47 6.34 -17.27
C CYS A 181 -2.73 5.56 -16.84
N CYS A 182 -3.24 5.80 -15.63
CA CYS A 182 -4.38 5.11 -15.03
C CYS A 182 -5.10 6.06 -14.07
N SER A 183 -6.34 5.75 -13.71
CA SER A 183 -7.11 6.47 -12.69
C SER A 183 -7.85 5.51 -11.76
N GLY A 184 -8.17 5.97 -10.55
CA GLY A 184 -8.95 5.26 -9.56
C GLY A 184 -8.37 3.87 -9.26
N ALA A 185 -9.12 2.84 -9.62
CA ALA A 185 -8.78 1.47 -9.24
C ALA A 185 -7.97 0.68 -10.27
N ASN A 186 -7.65 1.33 -11.40
CA ASN A 186 -6.83 0.75 -12.45
C ASN A 186 -5.35 0.97 -12.15
N ILE A 187 -4.54 -0.01 -12.54
CA ILE A 187 -3.08 0.00 -12.39
C ILE A 187 -2.41 -0.51 -13.66
N CYS A 188 -1.15 -0.11 -13.87
CA CYS A 188 -0.25 -0.67 -14.88
C CYS A 188 1.18 -0.67 -14.34
N ARG A 189 2.12 -1.27 -15.08
CA ARG A 189 3.54 -1.33 -14.68
C ARG A 189 4.20 0.05 -14.56
N LYS A 190 3.66 1.08 -15.22
CA LYS A 190 4.15 2.46 -15.11
C LYS A 190 3.82 3.07 -13.75
N CYS A 191 2.54 3.11 -13.35
CA CYS A 191 2.17 3.66 -12.05
C CYS A 191 2.57 2.75 -10.89
N TRP A 192 2.82 1.46 -11.08
CA TRP A 192 3.33 0.63 -10.00
C TRP A 192 4.68 1.13 -9.43
N LYS A 193 5.46 1.88 -10.22
CA LYS A 193 6.72 2.49 -9.77
C LYS A 193 6.55 3.41 -8.55
N TYR A 194 5.38 4.01 -8.34
CA TYR A 194 5.07 4.76 -7.12
C TYR A 194 5.17 3.91 -5.85
N MET A 195 4.72 2.65 -5.91
CA MET A 195 4.82 1.74 -4.76
C MET A 195 6.28 1.40 -4.45
N ASN A 196 7.10 1.20 -5.49
CA ASN A 196 8.52 0.93 -5.32
C ASN A 196 9.25 2.12 -4.69
N MET A 197 8.97 3.33 -5.17
CA MET A 197 9.46 4.59 -4.58
C MET A 197 9.06 4.71 -3.12
N ALA A 198 7.78 4.46 -2.81
CA ALA A 198 7.24 4.59 -1.46
C ALA A 198 7.88 3.60 -0.48
N VAL A 199 7.99 2.31 -0.86
CA VAL A 199 8.65 1.28 -0.05
C VAL A 199 10.10 1.65 0.22
N LYS A 200 10.87 2.10 -0.77
CA LYS A 200 12.28 2.46 -0.57
C LYS A 200 12.47 3.59 0.45
N VAL A 201 11.68 4.66 0.33
CA VAL A 201 11.78 5.82 1.24
C VAL A 201 11.39 5.42 2.66
N MET A 202 10.28 4.70 2.81
CA MET A 202 9.75 4.33 4.10
C MET A 202 10.54 3.24 4.81
N ASP A 203 10.92 2.18 4.12
CA ASP A 203 11.71 1.07 4.68
C ASP A 203 13.05 1.60 5.23
N GLU A 204 13.71 2.49 4.48
CA GLU A 204 14.95 3.12 4.92
C GLU A 204 14.74 4.06 6.12
N GLY A 205 13.68 4.87 6.13
CA GLY A 205 13.41 5.78 7.26
C GLY A 205 13.00 5.04 8.53
N LEU A 206 12.11 4.06 8.43
CA LEU A 206 11.67 3.24 9.57
C LEU A 206 12.84 2.47 10.18
N SER A 207 13.75 1.95 9.33
CA SER A 207 14.93 1.24 9.82
C SER A 207 16.00 2.18 10.38
N LYS A 208 16.41 3.23 9.63
CA LYS A 208 17.58 4.05 10.00
C LYS A 208 17.29 5.13 11.03
N ASP A 209 16.08 5.70 11.02
CA ASP A 209 15.74 6.81 11.89
C ASP A 209 15.06 6.32 13.19
N PHE A 210 14.22 5.28 13.11
CA PHE A 210 13.51 4.73 14.27
C PHE A 210 14.13 3.43 14.81
N GLY A 211 15.08 2.82 14.08
CA GLY A 211 15.75 1.60 14.54
C GLY A 211 14.88 0.35 14.50
N PHE A 212 13.75 0.36 13.80
CA PHE A 212 12.87 -0.79 13.67
C PHE A 212 13.54 -1.90 12.86
N LYS A 213 13.41 -3.14 13.32
CA LYS A 213 14.09 -4.32 12.75
C LYS A 213 13.11 -5.32 12.19
N ASN A 214 11.98 -5.52 12.87
CA ASN A 214 11.00 -6.54 12.54
C ASN A 214 9.92 -5.92 11.65
N MET A 215 10.27 -5.64 10.40
CA MET A 215 9.36 -5.04 9.43
C MET A 215 9.07 -6.00 8.27
N VAL A 216 7.83 -6.00 7.81
CA VAL A 216 7.43 -6.75 6.61
C VAL A 216 6.45 -5.95 5.78
N TRP A 217 6.71 -5.91 4.48
CA TRP A 217 5.85 -5.28 3.49
C TRP A 217 5.02 -6.33 2.77
N PHE A 218 3.77 -6.02 2.48
CA PHE A 218 2.85 -6.90 1.75
C PHE A 218 2.20 -6.17 0.58
N TYR A 219 2.03 -6.88 -0.52
CA TYR A 219 1.12 -6.47 -1.59
C TYR A 219 -0.32 -6.49 -1.08
N SER A 220 -1.10 -5.44 -1.32
CA SER A 220 -2.50 -5.34 -0.84
C SER A 220 -3.50 -6.25 -1.59
N GLY A 221 -3.02 -6.97 -2.62
CA GLY A 221 -3.81 -7.81 -3.52
C GLY A 221 -4.35 -7.06 -4.74
N ARG A 222 -4.20 -5.72 -4.80
CA ARG A 222 -4.62 -4.93 -5.96
C ARG A 222 -3.63 -3.84 -6.35
N ARG A 223 -3.61 -2.72 -5.64
CA ARG A 223 -3.02 -1.45 -6.12
C ARG A 223 -2.23 -0.70 -5.05
N GLY A 224 -1.90 -1.36 -3.95
CA GLY A 224 -1.22 -0.75 -2.83
C GLY A 224 -0.30 -1.73 -2.14
N VAL A 225 0.38 -1.22 -1.12
CA VAL A 225 1.31 -1.96 -0.27
C VAL A 225 1.08 -1.62 1.19
N HIS A 226 1.22 -2.60 2.07
CA HIS A 226 1.06 -2.43 3.52
C HIS A 226 2.39 -2.73 4.21
N CYS A 227 2.82 -1.88 5.13
CA CYS A 227 3.93 -2.17 6.03
C CYS A 227 3.39 -2.60 7.40
N TRP A 228 4.01 -3.62 8.00
CA TRP A 228 3.78 -4.04 9.37
C TRP A 228 5.09 -3.97 10.14
N VAL A 229 5.20 -3.01 11.06
CA VAL A 229 6.31 -2.88 12.00
C VAL A 229 5.95 -3.61 13.28
N CYS A 230 6.68 -4.69 13.55
CA CYS A 230 6.32 -5.72 14.52
C CYS A 230 7.24 -5.75 15.74
N ASP A 231 8.23 -4.87 15.83
CA ASP A 231 9.05 -4.68 17.03
C ASP A 231 8.16 -4.41 18.25
N GLU A 232 8.52 -4.96 19.40
CA GLU A 232 7.75 -4.80 20.65
C GLU A 232 7.55 -3.33 21.02
N SER A 233 8.61 -2.52 20.92
CA SER A 233 8.54 -1.07 21.11
C SER A 233 7.60 -0.36 20.13
N ALA A 234 7.46 -0.87 18.90
CA ALA A 234 6.50 -0.35 17.93
C ALA A 234 5.06 -0.76 18.29
N ARG A 235 4.89 -1.99 18.81
CA ARG A 235 3.57 -2.50 19.20
C ARG A 235 2.97 -1.74 20.38
N GLU A 236 3.82 -1.32 21.31
CA GLU A 236 3.46 -0.60 22.52
C GLU A 236 3.26 0.91 22.33
N LEU A 237 3.55 1.47 21.13
CA LEU A 237 3.40 2.90 20.88
C LEU A 237 1.96 3.37 21.16
N SER A 238 1.85 4.47 21.92
CA SER A 238 0.62 5.22 22.12
C SER A 238 0.13 5.85 20.80
N ASN A 239 -1.14 6.26 20.75
CA ASN A 239 -1.69 6.93 19.56
C ASN A 239 -0.92 8.24 19.22
N ASP A 240 -0.44 8.97 20.22
CA ASP A 240 0.35 10.19 20.00
C ASP A 240 1.72 9.85 19.40
N ALA A 241 2.40 8.82 19.93
CA ALA A 241 3.68 8.39 19.40
C ALA A 241 3.54 7.82 17.98
N ARG A 242 2.48 7.06 17.70
CA ARG A 242 2.14 6.60 16.34
C ARG A 242 1.91 7.76 15.40
N SER A 243 1.16 8.77 15.85
CA SER A 243 0.90 9.97 15.07
C SER A 243 2.19 10.73 14.77
N ALA A 244 3.11 10.83 15.74
CA ALA A 244 4.41 11.45 15.52
C ALA A 244 5.26 10.68 14.50
N VAL A 245 5.32 9.34 14.58
CA VAL A 245 6.02 8.51 13.59
C VAL A 245 5.38 8.64 12.20
N ALA A 246 4.05 8.64 12.11
CA ALA A 246 3.35 8.74 10.84
C ALA A 246 3.56 10.12 10.19
N THR A 247 3.37 11.20 10.96
CA THR A 247 3.54 12.57 10.48
C THR A 247 5.00 12.92 10.18
N TYR A 248 5.98 12.22 10.77
CA TYR A 248 7.39 12.33 10.36
C TYR A 248 7.58 12.01 8.87
N PHE A 249 6.79 11.09 8.31
CA PHE A 249 6.82 10.75 6.89
C PHE A 249 5.82 11.55 6.05
N GLU A 250 5.01 12.44 6.62
CA GLU A 250 3.95 13.14 5.90
C GLU A 250 4.46 14.43 5.26
N LEU A 251 4.05 14.69 4.01
CA LEU A 251 4.32 15.95 3.31
C LEU A 251 3.02 16.54 2.75
N PRO A 252 2.86 17.88 2.72
CA PRO A 252 1.68 18.53 2.17
C PRO A 252 1.70 18.53 0.63
N LEU A 253 1.25 17.43 0.01
CA LEU A 253 1.38 17.18 -1.44
C LEU A 253 0.17 17.62 -2.28
N GLU A 254 -0.97 17.96 -1.66
CA GLU A 254 -2.28 18.05 -2.35
C GLU A 254 -2.50 19.32 -3.15
N ASN A 255 -1.83 20.43 -2.82
CA ASN A 255 -2.05 21.70 -3.50
C ASN A 255 -0.90 22.02 -4.48
N GLU A 256 -1.13 21.75 -5.77
CA GLU A 256 -0.14 22.01 -6.84
C GLU A 256 0.31 23.48 -6.93
N ASN A 257 -0.52 24.42 -6.45
CA ASN A 257 -0.25 25.86 -6.50
C ASN A 257 0.37 26.41 -5.21
N LYS A 258 0.48 25.61 -4.16
CA LYS A 258 1.07 26.03 -2.87
C LYS A 258 2.45 25.39 -2.71
N SER A 259 3.46 26.22 -2.44
CA SER A 259 4.78 25.73 -2.00
C SER A 259 4.62 24.89 -0.74
N MET A 260 5.45 23.86 -0.62
CA MET A 260 5.44 22.93 0.52
C MET A 260 6.09 23.56 1.77
N ASP A 261 6.55 24.82 1.69
CA ASP A 261 7.28 25.56 2.73
C ASP A 261 8.44 24.73 3.31
N LEU A 262 9.20 24.10 2.42
CA LEU A 262 10.40 23.36 2.83
C LEU A 262 11.44 24.35 3.33
N SER A 263 11.90 24.16 4.58
CA SER A 263 13.02 24.94 5.14
C SER A 263 14.25 24.80 4.26
N SER A 264 14.95 25.91 3.96
CA SER A 264 16.22 25.92 3.22
C SER A 264 17.25 24.94 3.77
N ASN A 265 17.18 24.62 5.07
CA ASN A 265 17.84 23.48 5.68
C ASN A 265 16.90 22.27 5.70
N LEU A 266 16.92 21.48 4.62
CA LEU A 266 16.12 20.25 4.52
C LEU A 266 16.45 19.29 5.67
N HIS A 267 15.39 18.75 6.26
CA HIS A 267 15.52 17.67 7.25
C HIS A 267 16.33 16.49 6.65
N PRO A 268 17.24 15.84 7.40
CA PRO A 268 18.09 14.77 6.87
C PRO A 268 17.33 13.63 6.19
N MET A 269 16.15 13.28 6.70
CA MET A 269 15.25 12.30 6.05
C MET A 269 14.81 12.73 4.67
N LEU A 270 14.45 14.01 4.48
CA LEU A 270 14.07 14.54 3.17
C LEU A 270 15.25 14.54 2.22
N VAL A 271 16.45 14.96 2.67
CA VAL A 271 17.67 14.88 1.85
C VAL A 271 17.92 13.45 1.37
N ARG A 272 17.75 12.46 2.25
CA ARG A 272 17.88 11.03 1.90
C ARG A 272 16.78 10.57 0.94
N ALA A 273 15.52 10.94 1.19
CA ALA A 273 14.41 10.64 0.30
C ALA A 273 14.66 11.21 -1.10
N PHE A 274 15.15 12.45 -1.23
CA PHE A 274 15.49 13.04 -2.53
C PHE A 274 16.54 12.23 -3.28
N ARG A 275 17.59 11.73 -2.61
CA ARG A 275 18.62 10.88 -3.24
C ARG A 275 18.05 9.59 -3.82
N VAL A 276 17.01 9.03 -3.18
CA VAL A 276 16.29 7.83 -3.64
C VAL A 276 15.33 8.17 -4.78
N LEU A 277 14.64 9.32 -4.67
CA LEU A 277 13.51 9.69 -5.52
C LEU A 277 13.92 10.42 -6.80
N GLU A 278 14.94 11.28 -6.79
CA GLU A 278 15.32 12.05 -7.99
C GLU A 278 15.70 11.15 -9.18
N PRO A 279 16.52 10.07 -9.02
CA PRO A 279 16.82 9.19 -10.14
C PRO A 279 15.56 8.49 -10.70
N GLN A 280 14.63 8.08 -9.83
CA GLN A 280 13.37 7.45 -10.22
C GLN A 280 12.38 8.46 -10.83
N PHE A 281 12.37 9.70 -10.35
CA PHE A 281 11.64 10.79 -10.97
C PHE A 281 12.10 10.99 -12.42
N ILE A 282 13.42 11.03 -12.65
CA ILE A 282 13.96 11.19 -14.00
C ILE A 282 13.61 9.99 -14.89
N ALA A 283 13.73 8.76 -14.38
CA ALA A 283 13.49 7.55 -15.16
C ALA A 283 12.00 7.27 -15.43
N ASP A 284 11.17 7.31 -14.38
CA ASP A 284 9.80 6.78 -14.39
C ASP A 284 8.72 7.89 -14.50
N ILE A 285 9.05 9.14 -14.18
CA ILE A 285 8.11 10.27 -14.29
C ILE A 285 8.43 11.14 -15.51
N ILE A 286 9.69 11.57 -15.64
CA ILE A 286 10.15 12.46 -16.71
C ILE A 286 10.39 11.70 -18.02
N GLY A 287 11.00 10.51 -17.97
CA GLY A 287 11.45 9.75 -19.14
C GLY A 287 10.37 9.56 -20.22
N ASP A 288 10.79 9.21 -21.43
CA ASP A 288 9.90 9.09 -22.60
C ASP A 288 8.68 8.18 -22.36
N ASN A 289 8.87 7.15 -21.53
CA ASN A 289 7.82 6.20 -21.16
C ASN A 289 7.11 6.51 -19.83
N GLY A 290 7.44 7.62 -19.18
CA GLY A 290 6.95 8.00 -17.85
C GLY A 290 5.54 8.61 -17.84
N MET A 291 5.32 9.56 -16.93
CA MET A 291 4.01 10.22 -16.72
C MET A 291 3.78 11.42 -17.66
N GLY A 292 4.74 11.75 -18.52
CA GLY A 292 4.54 12.69 -19.62
C GLY A 292 4.44 14.16 -19.19
N ILE A 293 5.04 14.54 -18.05
CA ILE A 293 4.97 15.92 -17.56
C ILE A 293 5.84 16.92 -18.36
N LEU A 294 6.74 16.42 -19.22
CA LEU A 294 7.58 17.24 -20.12
C LEU A 294 7.50 16.81 -21.61
N THR A 295 6.51 16.00 -21.98
CA THR A 295 6.44 15.43 -23.35
C THR A 295 5.80 16.38 -24.37
N ASN A 296 4.85 17.21 -23.96
CA ASN A 296 4.12 18.13 -24.84
C ASN A 296 3.89 19.51 -24.19
N GLN A 297 3.54 20.50 -25.01
CA GLN A 297 3.43 21.90 -24.58
C GLN A 297 2.48 22.12 -23.42
N LYS A 298 1.31 21.51 -23.48
CA LYS A 298 0.32 21.58 -22.41
C LYS A 298 0.89 21.07 -21.08
N SER A 299 1.61 19.95 -21.10
CA SER A 299 2.22 19.35 -19.91
C SER A 299 3.34 20.21 -19.33
N TRP A 300 4.33 20.63 -20.13
CA TRP A 300 5.45 21.40 -19.57
C TRP A 300 5.04 22.80 -19.15
N VAL A 301 4.09 23.44 -19.84
CA VAL A 301 3.53 24.73 -19.41
C VAL A 301 2.85 24.59 -18.05
N LYS A 302 2.15 23.47 -17.79
CA LYS A 302 1.58 23.20 -16.45
C LYS A 302 2.68 23.15 -15.39
N LEU A 303 3.79 22.46 -15.65
CA LEU A 303 4.93 22.41 -14.71
C LEU A 303 5.59 23.79 -14.53
N LEU A 304 5.87 24.50 -15.62
CA LEU A 304 6.53 25.81 -15.58
C LEU A 304 5.70 26.86 -14.81
N LYS A 305 4.37 26.73 -14.79
CA LYS A 305 3.48 27.58 -13.96
C LYS A 305 3.68 27.41 -12.45
N THR A 306 4.30 26.32 -12.01
CA THR A 306 4.61 26.06 -10.60
C THR A 306 5.93 26.67 -10.15
N LEU A 307 6.75 27.20 -11.06
CA LEU A 307 8.01 27.85 -10.72
C LEU A 307 7.78 29.06 -9.78
N PRO A 308 8.78 29.46 -8.98
CA PRO A 308 8.68 30.69 -8.19
C PRO A 308 8.41 31.91 -9.08
N GLU A 309 7.70 32.90 -8.55
CA GLU A 309 7.20 34.06 -9.31
C GLU A 309 8.28 34.77 -10.14
N GLY A 310 9.48 34.95 -9.59
CA GLY A 310 10.62 35.58 -10.28
C GLY A 310 11.04 34.87 -11.58
N PHE A 311 10.68 33.59 -11.75
CA PHE A 311 10.99 32.81 -12.95
C PHE A 311 9.85 32.72 -13.95
N ARG A 312 8.64 33.17 -13.57
CA ARG A 312 7.40 33.09 -14.38
C ARG A 312 7.09 34.37 -15.16
N THR A 313 7.95 35.40 -15.07
CA THR A 313 7.77 36.66 -15.81
C THR A 313 7.77 36.42 -17.32
N SER A 314 7.24 37.37 -18.10
CA SER A 314 7.18 37.29 -19.57
C SER A 314 8.55 37.17 -20.24
N THR A 315 9.62 37.55 -19.54
CA THR A 315 11.02 37.43 -19.94
C THR A 315 11.81 36.41 -19.11
N GLY A 316 11.15 35.70 -18.19
CA GLY A 316 11.75 34.75 -17.26
C GLY A 316 12.04 33.38 -17.87
N ILE A 317 12.65 32.50 -17.07
CA ILE A 317 13.04 31.14 -17.46
C ILE A 317 11.85 30.35 -18.03
N ALA A 318 10.65 30.50 -17.45
CA ALA A 318 9.46 29.81 -17.91
C ALA A 318 9.09 30.17 -19.37
N ALA A 319 9.02 31.47 -19.68
CA ALA A 319 8.68 31.95 -21.01
C ALA A 319 9.79 31.65 -22.04
N GLU A 320 11.06 31.70 -21.61
CA GLU A 320 12.20 31.33 -22.46
C GLU A 320 12.12 29.85 -22.86
N LEU A 321 11.93 28.96 -21.88
CA LEU A 321 11.87 27.52 -22.12
C LEU A 321 10.64 27.11 -22.92
N ASP A 322 9.47 27.68 -22.64
CA ASP A 322 8.27 27.39 -23.43
C ASP A 322 8.47 27.77 -24.90
N ARG A 323 9.02 28.96 -25.17
CA ARG A 323 9.34 29.38 -26.54
C ARG A 323 10.41 28.51 -27.20
N GLU A 324 11.43 28.07 -26.47
CA GLU A 324 12.47 27.19 -27.01
C GLU A 324 11.92 25.79 -27.33
N TRP A 325 11.19 25.19 -26.38
CA TRP A 325 10.67 23.83 -26.51
C TRP A 325 9.52 23.72 -27.51
N SER A 326 8.82 24.82 -27.78
CA SER A 326 7.74 24.88 -28.77
C SER A 326 8.23 25.05 -30.21
N LYS A 327 9.54 25.29 -30.44
CA LYS A 327 10.08 25.37 -31.81
C LYS A 327 9.97 23.99 -32.49
N PRO A 328 9.54 23.93 -33.76
CA PRO A 328 9.53 22.67 -34.53
C PRO A 328 10.90 21.99 -34.62
N THR A 329 11.98 22.76 -34.49
CA THR A 329 13.36 22.27 -34.51
C THR A 329 13.84 21.70 -33.16
N CYS A 330 13.05 21.80 -32.10
CA CYS A 330 13.44 21.29 -30.78
C CYS A 330 13.28 19.76 -30.73
N THR A 331 14.41 19.05 -30.74
CA THR A 331 14.48 17.58 -30.63
C THR A 331 14.82 17.08 -29.22
N LYS A 332 14.75 17.96 -28.21
CA LYS A 332 15.11 17.60 -26.83
C LYS A 332 14.12 16.58 -26.25
N SER A 333 14.65 15.47 -25.75
CA SER A 333 13.90 14.51 -24.93
C SER A 333 13.40 15.16 -23.62
N PRO A 334 12.37 14.60 -22.97
CA PRO A 334 11.90 15.06 -21.66
C PRO A 334 13.00 15.13 -20.59
N THR A 335 13.93 14.17 -20.58
CA THR A 335 15.07 14.16 -19.63
C THR A 335 16.05 15.30 -19.90
N GLN A 336 16.32 15.60 -21.19
CA GLN A 336 17.11 16.77 -21.58
C GLN A 336 16.42 18.08 -21.23
N LYS A 337 15.09 18.18 -21.38
CA LYS A 337 14.31 19.34 -20.94
C LYS A 337 14.41 19.55 -19.43
N TRP A 338 14.28 18.48 -18.64
CA TRP A 338 14.48 18.54 -17.19
C TRP A 338 15.89 19.00 -16.80
N ALA A 339 16.92 18.42 -17.44
CA ALA A 339 18.31 18.83 -17.19
C ALA A 339 18.55 20.30 -17.54
N GLN A 340 18.00 20.78 -18.66
CA GLN A 340 18.09 22.18 -19.08
C GLN A 340 17.39 23.12 -18.08
N LEU A 341 16.19 22.75 -17.62
CA LEU A 341 15.45 23.52 -16.62
C LEU A 341 16.23 23.65 -15.32
N LYS A 342 16.74 22.53 -14.77
CA LYS A 342 17.61 22.55 -13.57
C LYS A 342 18.85 23.40 -13.78
N GLN A 343 19.51 23.28 -14.93
CA GLN A 343 20.72 24.06 -15.23
C GLN A 343 20.42 25.57 -15.24
N LYS A 344 19.33 26.00 -15.88
CA LYS A 344 18.94 27.41 -15.93
C LYS A 344 18.59 27.96 -14.55
N ILE A 345 17.85 27.20 -13.74
CA ILE A 345 17.54 27.55 -12.34
C ILE A 345 18.85 27.75 -11.56
N ASN A 346 19.73 26.75 -11.55
CA ASN A 346 21.00 26.80 -10.82
C ASN A 346 21.91 27.96 -11.28
N GLN A 347 21.93 28.28 -12.58
CA GLN A 347 22.69 29.41 -13.11
C GLN A 347 22.12 30.75 -12.65
N ALA A 348 20.80 30.89 -12.60
CA ALA A 348 20.15 32.11 -12.12
C ALA A 348 20.40 32.31 -10.62
N THR A 349 20.25 31.25 -9.82
CA THR A 349 20.54 31.22 -8.37
C THR A 349 21.99 31.63 -8.08
N LYS A 350 22.98 31.05 -8.79
CA LYS A 350 24.40 31.40 -8.63
C LYS A 350 24.72 32.85 -9.03
N LYS A 351 24.11 33.35 -10.10
CA LYS A 351 24.29 34.75 -10.54
C LYS A 351 23.74 35.75 -9.52
N GLN A 352 22.68 35.39 -8.79
CA GLN A 352 22.13 36.19 -7.70
C GLN A 352 23.02 36.16 -6.46
N GLN A 353 23.63 35.02 -6.10
CA GLN A 353 24.58 34.96 -4.98
C GLN A 353 25.87 35.77 -5.22
N GLY A 354 26.33 35.87 -6.48
CA GLY A 354 27.52 36.65 -6.85
C GLY A 354 27.29 38.17 -7.02
N LYS A 355 26.03 38.62 -7.04
CA LYS A 355 25.65 40.03 -7.18
C LYS A 355 24.80 40.42 -5.96
N SER A 356 25.47 40.98 -4.95
CA SER A 356 24.91 41.68 -3.76
C SER A 356 25.00 40.95 -2.41
N ALA A 357 26.03 41.32 -1.63
CA ALA A 357 25.95 41.48 -0.17
C ALA A 357 25.22 42.80 0.24
N ALA A 358 24.60 43.50 -0.71
CA ALA A 358 23.88 44.75 -0.47
C ALA A 358 22.60 44.80 -1.34
N ASN A 359 21.46 44.50 -0.73
CA ASN A 359 20.09 44.69 -1.25
C ASN A 359 19.73 43.95 -2.57
N THR A 360 19.24 42.70 -2.47
CA THR A 360 17.90 42.22 -2.94
C THR A 360 17.78 40.69 -2.86
N ASP A 361 16.73 40.23 -2.17
CA ASP A 361 16.07 38.90 -2.15
C ASP A 361 16.88 37.59 -2.19
N SER A 362 17.62 37.28 -1.11
CA SER A 362 18.14 35.90 -0.84
C SER A 362 17.03 34.83 -0.91
N LYS A 363 15.79 35.22 -0.57
CA LYS A 363 14.59 34.37 -0.56
C LYS A 363 14.19 33.86 -1.96
N THR A 364 14.46 34.60 -3.03
CA THR A 364 14.14 34.16 -4.40
C THR A 364 15.11 33.09 -4.93
N SER A 365 16.38 33.17 -4.53
CA SER A 365 17.43 32.21 -4.88
C SER A 365 17.20 30.86 -4.18
N GLU A 366 16.94 30.90 -2.86
CA GLU A 366 16.62 29.70 -2.07
C GLU A 366 15.32 29.03 -2.54
N SER A 367 14.26 29.80 -2.81
CA SER A 367 12.99 29.23 -3.30
C SER A 367 13.12 28.51 -4.64
N ALA A 368 14.09 28.87 -5.49
CA ALA A 368 14.33 28.23 -6.78
C ALA A 368 14.96 26.84 -6.66
N GLU A 369 15.94 26.68 -5.77
CA GLU A 369 16.55 25.38 -5.49
C GLU A 369 15.52 24.46 -4.81
N MET A 370 14.75 24.99 -3.86
CA MET A 370 13.71 24.23 -3.16
C MET A 370 12.58 23.78 -4.08
N TRP A 371 12.26 24.56 -5.12
CA TRP A 371 11.28 24.15 -6.13
C TRP A 371 11.64 22.81 -6.81
N ILE A 372 12.94 22.51 -6.99
CA ILE A 372 13.37 21.22 -7.57
C ILE A 372 13.00 20.08 -6.62
N TYR A 373 13.29 20.23 -5.32
CA TYR A 373 12.92 19.27 -4.28
C TYR A 373 11.41 19.08 -4.20
N GLU A 374 10.65 20.17 -4.11
CA GLU A 374 9.19 20.14 -4.09
C GLU A 374 8.61 19.44 -5.32
N THR A 375 9.16 19.70 -6.51
CA THR A 375 8.70 19.08 -7.75
C THR A 375 8.93 17.59 -7.73
N VAL A 376 10.12 17.13 -7.31
CA VAL A 376 10.40 15.70 -7.17
C VAL A 376 9.44 15.08 -6.16
N TYR A 377 9.30 15.66 -4.96
CA TYR A 377 8.44 15.09 -3.93
C TYR A 377 6.98 15.05 -4.33
N ARG A 378 6.43 16.12 -4.89
CA ARG A 378 5.03 16.19 -5.36
C ARG A 378 4.68 15.01 -6.27
N HIS A 379 5.62 14.62 -7.14
CA HIS A 379 5.43 13.58 -8.13
C HIS A 379 5.97 12.21 -7.74
N THR A 380 6.57 12.00 -6.57
CA THR A 380 7.20 10.70 -6.24
C THR A 380 7.18 10.30 -4.78
N TYR A 381 6.98 11.26 -3.87
CA TYR A 381 7.07 11.01 -2.44
C TYR A 381 5.88 10.16 -1.95
N PRO A 382 6.10 9.26 -0.95
CA PRO A 382 5.04 8.45 -0.37
C PRO A 382 3.81 9.27 0.03
N ARG A 383 2.63 8.78 -0.35
CA ARG A 383 1.32 9.28 0.11
C ARG A 383 0.71 8.22 1.02
N LEU A 384 0.56 8.56 2.30
CA LEU A 384 0.10 7.65 3.34
C LEU A 384 -1.39 7.83 3.58
N ASP A 385 -2.14 6.74 3.73
CA ASP A 385 -3.39 6.81 4.48
C ASP A 385 -3.05 6.93 5.98
N ILE A 386 -2.83 8.17 6.39
CA ILE A 386 -2.28 8.50 7.70
C ILE A 386 -3.19 8.00 8.85
N ASN A 387 -4.50 7.92 8.62
CA ASN A 387 -5.46 7.52 9.65
C ASN A 387 -5.33 6.04 10.03
N VAL A 388 -4.84 5.20 9.11
CA VAL A 388 -4.53 3.79 9.38
C VAL A 388 -3.39 3.66 10.39
N SER A 389 -2.47 4.62 10.39
CA SER A 389 -1.25 4.60 11.20
C SER A 389 -1.43 5.18 12.60
N LYS A 390 -2.34 6.16 12.78
CA LYS A 390 -2.47 6.97 14.01
C LYS A 390 -3.06 6.24 15.21
N MET A 391 -4.01 5.32 15.00
CA MET A 391 -4.78 4.71 16.09
C MET A 391 -4.55 3.21 16.25
N GLN A 392 -4.34 2.76 17.48
CA GLN A 392 -4.21 1.34 17.80
C GLN A 392 -5.44 0.50 17.41
N ASN A 393 -6.67 1.04 17.43
CA ASN A 393 -7.89 0.26 17.17
C ASN A 393 -8.31 0.16 15.68
N HIS A 394 -7.52 0.75 14.76
CA HIS A 394 -7.74 0.60 13.32
C HIS A 394 -7.69 -0.90 12.91
N LEU A 395 -8.18 -1.25 11.73
CA LEU A 395 -8.09 -2.62 11.22
C LEU A 395 -7.37 -2.60 9.88
N LEU A 396 -6.45 -3.52 9.65
CA LEU A 396 -5.75 -3.62 8.37
C LEU A 396 -5.82 -5.04 7.83
N LYS A 397 -6.00 -5.16 6.51
CA LYS A 397 -6.14 -6.44 5.81
C LYS A 397 -5.01 -7.38 6.17
N SER A 398 -5.39 -8.60 6.54
CA SER A 398 -4.47 -9.69 6.84
C SER A 398 -3.59 -10.02 5.64
N PRO A 399 -2.29 -10.23 5.88
CA PRO A 399 -1.43 -10.96 4.96
C PRO A 399 -2.03 -12.29 4.51
N PHE A 400 -1.64 -12.71 3.31
CA PHE A 400 -2.14 -13.92 2.65
C PHE A 400 -3.67 -13.97 2.43
N CYS A 401 -4.41 -12.87 2.60
CA CYS A 401 -5.79 -12.81 2.12
C CYS A 401 -5.85 -12.89 0.59
N ILE A 402 -6.96 -13.41 0.06
CA ILE A 402 -7.28 -13.30 -1.36
C ILE A 402 -8.05 -12.00 -1.57
N HIS A 403 -7.62 -11.19 -2.53
CA HIS A 403 -8.37 -9.98 -2.88
C HIS A 403 -9.57 -10.33 -3.78
N PRO A 404 -10.82 -10.08 -3.35
CA PRO A 404 -12.02 -10.63 -4.00
C PRO A 404 -12.22 -10.16 -5.45
N LYS A 405 -11.79 -8.95 -5.80
CA LYS A 405 -11.93 -8.42 -7.18
C LYS A 405 -10.82 -8.85 -8.14
N THR A 406 -9.68 -9.33 -7.65
CA THR A 406 -8.51 -9.65 -8.49
C THR A 406 -8.12 -11.12 -8.40
N GLY A 407 -8.60 -11.83 -7.39
CA GLY A 407 -8.18 -13.19 -7.07
C GLY A 407 -6.75 -13.29 -6.53
N ARG A 408 -5.98 -12.21 -6.46
CA ARG A 408 -4.56 -12.26 -6.09
C ARG A 408 -4.37 -12.47 -4.60
N VAL A 409 -3.35 -13.25 -4.25
CA VAL A 409 -2.90 -13.44 -2.86
C VAL A 409 -2.14 -12.19 -2.39
N CYS A 410 -2.38 -11.75 -1.16
CA CYS A 410 -1.63 -10.67 -0.51
C CYS A 410 -0.27 -11.21 -0.03
N ILE A 411 0.73 -11.24 -0.92
CA ILE A 411 2.06 -11.82 -0.66
C ILE A 411 3.06 -10.81 -0.07
N PRO A 412 4.05 -11.26 0.70
CA PRO A 412 5.15 -10.41 1.18
C PRO A 412 5.98 -9.87 0.02
N LEU A 413 6.59 -8.69 0.22
CA LEU A 413 7.43 -7.99 -0.73
C LEU A 413 8.89 -8.06 -0.32
N ASN A 414 9.78 -8.36 -1.27
CA ASN A 414 11.22 -8.23 -1.08
C ASN A 414 11.65 -6.78 -1.28
N THR A 415 11.89 -6.05 -0.19
CA THR A 415 12.26 -4.62 -0.25
C THR A 415 13.59 -4.39 -0.96
N LYS A 416 14.51 -5.37 -0.90
CA LYS A 416 15.83 -5.31 -1.58
C LYS A 416 15.73 -5.47 -3.10
N GLU A 417 14.66 -6.07 -3.59
CA GLU A 417 14.43 -6.34 -5.01
C GLU A 417 13.11 -5.72 -5.49
N ILE A 418 12.65 -4.66 -4.81
CA ILE A 418 11.31 -4.10 -5.01
C ILE A 418 11.07 -3.62 -6.46
N ASP A 419 12.13 -3.20 -7.16
CA ASP A 419 12.05 -2.75 -8.55
C ASP A 419 11.63 -3.85 -9.54
N SER A 420 11.88 -5.10 -9.18
CA SER A 420 11.54 -6.30 -9.96
C SER A 420 10.13 -6.83 -9.68
N PHE A 421 9.46 -6.35 -8.63
CA PHE A 421 8.14 -6.82 -8.28
C PHE A 421 7.11 -6.43 -9.35
N ASP A 422 6.35 -7.42 -9.84
CA ASP A 422 5.26 -7.23 -10.79
C ASP A 422 3.91 -7.61 -10.15
N PRO A 423 3.01 -6.64 -9.87
CA PRO A 423 1.69 -6.93 -9.29
C PRO A 423 0.81 -7.80 -10.20
N PHE A 424 1.12 -7.90 -11.50
CA PHE A 424 0.38 -8.72 -12.45
C PHE A 424 0.85 -10.18 -12.48
N ALA A 425 2.05 -10.47 -11.98
CA ALA A 425 2.60 -11.83 -11.87
C ALA A 425 2.27 -12.51 -10.54
N VAL A 426 1.62 -11.80 -9.62
CA VAL A 426 1.22 -12.34 -8.31
C VAL A 426 0.23 -13.49 -8.51
N PRO A 427 0.45 -14.66 -7.85
CA PRO A 427 -0.44 -15.81 -7.99
C PRO A 427 -1.90 -15.48 -7.66
N THR A 428 -2.79 -16.04 -8.45
CA THR A 428 -4.24 -15.89 -8.25
C THR A 428 -4.84 -17.15 -7.63
N LEU A 429 -5.99 -16.99 -6.97
CA LEU A 429 -6.73 -18.07 -6.33
C LEU A 429 -7.04 -19.24 -7.29
N PRO A 430 -7.55 -19.03 -8.52
CA PRO A 430 -7.74 -20.13 -9.47
C PRO A 430 -6.42 -20.83 -9.83
N GLN A 431 -5.35 -20.06 -10.02
CA GLN A 431 -4.03 -20.60 -10.39
C GLN A 431 -3.47 -21.53 -9.31
N ILE A 432 -3.42 -21.06 -8.05
CA ILE A 432 -2.81 -21.84 -6.96
C ILE A 432 -3.62 -23.10 -6.62
N VAL A 433 -4.94 -23.07 -6.83
CA VAL A 433 -5.77 -24.27 -6.66
C VAL A 433 -5.50 -25.26 -7.80
N ALA A 434 -5.42 -24.80 -9.05
CA ALA A 434 -5.08 -25.66 -10.19
C ALA A 434 -3.68 -26.28 -10.05
N GLU A 435 -2.69 -25.54 -9.53
CA GLU A 435 -1.34 -26.03 -9.26
C GLU A 435 -1.33 -27.16 -8.22
N LEU A 436 -2.19 -27.11 -7.20
CA LEU A 436 -2.32 -28.22 -6.23
C LEU A 436 -2.83 -29.50 -6.92
N ASP A 437 -3.89 -29.37 -7.71
CA ASP A 437 -4.48 -30.51 -8.43
C ASP A 437 -3.46 -31.13 -9.40
N GLU A 438 -2.70 -30.29 -10.11
CA GLU A 438 -1.67 -30.74 -11.05
C GLU A 438 -0.49 -31.42 -10.33
N TYR A 439 -0.05 -30.88 -9.19
CA TYR A 439 1.00 -31.49 -8.39
C TYR A 439 0.60 -32.89 -7.89
N GLU A 440 -0.64 -33.06 -7.44
CA GLU A 440 -1.16 -34.36 -6.99
C GLU A 440 -1.29 -35.38 -8.11
N LYS A 441 -1.70 -34.96 -9.31
CA LYS A 441 -1.76 -35.83 -10.50
C LYS A 441 -0.38 -36.32 -10.91
N THR A 442 0.61 -35.44 -10.89
CA THR A 442 1.98 -35.72 -11.37
C THR A 442 2.79 -36.58 -10.39
N HIS A 443 2.66 -36.36 -9.09
CA HIS A 443 3.48 -37.04 -8.08
C HIS A 443 2.74 -38.17 -7.34
N GLY A 444 1.43 -38.27 -7.51
CA GLY A 444 0.57 -39.18 -6.75
C GLY A 444 0.31 -38.71 -5.31
N LYS A 445 -0.87 -39.03 -4.77
CA LYS A 445 -1.35 -38.54 -3.47
C LYS A 445 -0.40 -38.82 -2.31
N ALA A 446 0.22 -40.01 -2.27
CA ALA A 446 1.09 -40.43 -1.17
C ALA A 446 2.40 -39.62 -1.09
N ALA A 447 3.01 -39.30 -2.24
CA ALA A 447 4.22 -38.47 -2.26
C ALA A 447 3.88 -36.99 -2.02
N ALA A 448 2.76 -36.52 -2.59
CA ALA A 448 2.28 -35.15 -2.38
C ALA A 448 2.00 -34.86 -0.89
N ALA A 449 1.47 -35.81 -0.12
CA ALA A 449 1.17 -35.62 1.30
C ALA A 449 2.40 -35.29 2.18
N LYS A 450 3.62 -35.60 1.71
CA LYS A 450 4.87 -35.32 2.45
C LYS A 450 5.38 -33.89 2.27
N VAL A 451 4.83 -33.15 1.31
CA VAL A 451 5.26 -31.79 0.96
C VAL A 451 4.19 -30.81 1.43
N PRO A 452 4.53 -29.73 2.16
CA PRO A 452 3.57 -28.69 2.52
C PRO A 452 2.89 -28.11 1.27
N ASP A 453 1.57 -27.91 1.32
CA ASP A 453 0.77 -27.53 0.15
C ASP A 453 1.25 -26.24 -0.52
N TRP A 454 1.65 -25.23 0.25
CA TRP A 454 2.20 -23.98 -0.28
C TRP A 454 3.52 -24.16 -1.07
N GLN A 455 4.27 -25.25 -0.86
CA GLN A 455 5.48 -25.57 -1.64
C GLN A 455 5.17 -26.19 -3.01
N LYS A 456 3.92 -26.59 -3.23
CA LYS A 456 3.43 -27.18 -4.49
C LYS A 456 2.91 -26.12 -5.46
N THR A 457 2.80 -24.88 -5.00
CA THR A 457 2.20 -23.77 -5.74
C THR A 457 3.20 -22.64 -5.96
N SER A 458 2.82 -21.69 -6.80
CA SER A 458 3.54 -20.44 -7.05
C SER A 458 3.62 -19.53 -5.81
N MET A 459 2.99 -19.89 -4.69
CA MET A 459 3.20 -19.21 -3.40
C MET A 459 4.55 -19.54 -2.75
N LYS A 460 5.22 -20.62 -3.19
CA LYS A 460 6.44 -21.15 -2.56
C LYS A 460 7.50 -20.10 -2.28
N SER A 461 7.88 -19.32 -3.28
CA SER A 461 8.93 -18.30 -3.15
C SER A 461 8.56 -17.21 -2.15
N SER A 462 7.31 -16.76 -2.19
CA SER A 462 6.78 -15.72 -1.30
C SER A 462 6.73 -16.20 0.15
N VAL A 463 6.24 -17.42 0.39
CA VAL A 463 6.18 -18.00 1.73
C VAL A 463 7.58 -18.29 2.28
N GLN A 464 8.50 -18.81 1.45
CA GLN A 464 9.90 -18.99 1.85
C GLN A 464 10.58 -17.68 2.21
N TYR A 465 10.34 -16.62 1.43
CA TYR A 465 10.82 -15.29 1.75
C TYR A 465 10.30 -14.85 3.13
N PHE A 466 8.98 -14.89 3.36
CA PHE A 466 8.38 -14.53 4.66
C PHE A 466 8.99 -15.29 5.84
N LEU A 467 9.13 -16.61 5.71
CA LEU A 467 9.73 -17.44 6.76
C LEU A 467 11.18 -17.07 7.02
N LYS A 468 11.99 -16.92 5.96
CA LYS A 468 13.43 -16.71 6.04
C LYS A 468 13.79 -15.30 6.53
N THR A 469 13.11 -14.28 6.04
CA THR A 469 13.52 -12.88 6.24
C THR A 469 12.78 -12.21 7.39
N PHE A 470 11.61 -12.73 7.78
CA PHE A 470 10.78 -12.09 8.81
C PHE A 470 10.44 -13.04 9.96
N LEU A 471 9.66 -14.11 9.72
CA LEU A 471 9.05 -14.88 10.81
C LEU A 471 10.09 -15.63 11.66
N ASN A 472 11.02 -16.36 11.04
CA ASN A 472 12.03 -17.12 11.79
C ASN A 472 13.05 -16.21 12.50
N PRO A 473 13.57 -15.13 11.88
CA PRO A 473 14.39 -14.14 12.59
C PRO A 473 13.67 -13.55 13.81
N MET A 474 12.43 -13.08 13.66
CA MET A 474 11.64 -12.53 14.76
C MET A 474 11.44 -13.56 15.90
N LYS A 475 11.08 -14.80 15.57
CA LYS A 475 10.96 -15.88 16.56
C LYS A 475 12.28 -16.16 17.28
N THR A 476 13.41 -16.07 16.57
CA THR A 476 14.74 -16.27 17.14
C THR A 476 15.10 -15.15 18.11
N GLU A 477 14.80 -13.90 17.75
CA GLU A 477 14.98 -12.73 18.62
C GLU A 477 14.14 -12.84 19.90
N ILE A 478 12.85 -13.20 19.77
CA ILE A 478 11.95 -13.40 20.93
C ILE A 478 12.49 -14.49 21.86
N ARG A 479 12.92 -15.63 21.31
CA ARG A 479 13.51 -16.72 22.10
C ARG A 479 14.78 -16.28 22.83
N LYS A 480 15.66 -15.56 22.14
CA LYS A 480 16.89 -15.02 22.72
C LYS A 480 16.58 -14.05 23.86
N LYS A 481 15.68 -13.08 23.64
CA LYS A 481 15.27 -12.12 24.67
C LYS A 481 14.74 -12.81 25.93
N ARG A 482 13.97 -13.90 25.77
CA ARG A 482 13.48 -14.71 26.89
C ARG A 482 14.58 -15.45 27.63
N GLN A 483 15.52 -16.04 26.90
CA GLN A 483 16.67 -16.69 27.54
C GLN A 483 17.49 -15.66 28.33
N ASP A 484 17.78 -14.50 27.74
CA ASP A 484 18.51 -13.42 28.42
C ASP A 484 17.77 -12.93 29.70
N MET A 485 16.43 -12.91 29.70
CA MET A 485 15.65 -12.58 30.91
C MET A 485 15.76 -13.66 31.99
N LYS A 486 15.68 -14.95 31.60
CA LYS A 486 15.88 -16.07 32.53
C LYS A 486 17.26 -16.07 33.16
N ASP A 487 18.30 -15.87 32.34
CA ASP A 487 19.68 -15.85 32.80
C ASP A 487 19.92 -14.69 33.79
N ARG A 488 19.29 -13.54 33.56
CA ARG A 488 19.31 -12.40 34.49
C ARG A 488 18.61 -12.71 35.81
N GLU A 489 17.44 -13.35 35.78
CA GLU A 489 16.72 -13.72 37.01
C GLU A 489 17.46 -14.80 37.81
N ALA A 490 18.00 -15.82 37.15
CA ALA A 490 18.83 -16.85 37.78
C ALA A 490 20.07 -16.23 38.47
N ALA A 491 20.75 -15.31 37.79
CA ALA A 491 21.89 -14.58 38.36
C ALA A 491 21.50 -13.72 39.59
N VAL A 492 20.28 -13.18 39.64
CA VAL A 492 19.77 -12.43 40.80
C VAL A 492 19.39 -13.36 41.96
N MET A 493 18.83 -14.53 41.68
CA MET A 493 18.41 -15.49 42.72
C MET A 493 19.57 -16.33 43.28
N GLY A 494 20.75 -16.30 42.65
CA GLY A 494 21.93 -17.04 43.12
C GLY A 494 21.88 -18.54 42.83
N ASP A 495 20.93 -18.99 42.00
CA ASP A 495 20.90 -20.34 41.42
C ASP A 495 21.90 -20.37 40.25
N PHE A 496 23.15 -20.72 40.55
CA PHE A 496 24.20 -20.98 39.54
C PHE A 496 24.33 -22.47 39.23
#